data_AF-A0A3D9C2F2-F1
#
_entry.id   AF-A0A3D9C2F2-F1
#
_cell.length_a   1.000
_cell.length_b   1.000
_cell.length_c   1.000
_cell.angle_alpha   90.00
_cell.angle_beta   90.00
_cell.angle_gamma   90.00
#
_symmetry.space_group_name_H-M   'P 1'
#
loop_
_entity.id
_entity.type
_entity.pdbx_description
1 polymer ?
#
loop_
_entity_poly.entity_id
_entity_poly.type
_entity_poly.pdbx_seq_one_letter_code
_entity_poly.pdbx_strand_id
1 'polypeptide(L)'
;MATSIFTKKLIDTAYQQYQLYKSMDEADDKLFRQIRKYYEDLDFNFTSSVTEPWSAVFISWCVLKAGANATEFKFSLAHSKFVHKAIQNTIQNTGVFKGRRLDEYHPKIGDIIQNNRGNSEFDYNYARDHSGYQSHSAIVIEVGEDHKGKYLLTIGGNESDSVRMKEIRLDRNGFIKQRDINPYISIIENLK
;
A
#
# COMPACT_ATOMS: atom_id res chain seq x y z
N MET A 1 -9.67 -17.92 -9.29
CA MET A 1 -10.18 -16.82 -10.14
C MET A 1 -9.01 -16.21 -10.88
N ALA A 2 -9.17 -15.89 -12.16
CA ALA A 2 -8.10 -15.22 -12.91
C ALA A 2 -7.87 -13.81 -12.36
N THR A 3 -6.60 -13.42 -12.21
CA THR A 3 -6.19 -12.07 -11.79
C THR A 3 -6.73 -11.03 -12.78
N SER A 4 -7.37 -9.96 -12.28
CA SER A 4 -7.92 -8.91 -13.14
C SER A 4 -6.82 -8.17 -13.92
N ILE A 5 -7.17 -7.56 -15.06
CA ILE A 5 -6.24 -6.73 -15.85
C ILE A 5 -5.68 -5.59 -14.99
N PHE A 6 -6.54 -4.97 -14.16
CA PHE A 6 -6.13 -3.93 -13.23
C PHE A 6 -5.08 -4.46 -12.24
N THR A 7 -5.37 -5.58 -11.60
CA THR A 7 -4.44 -6.20 -10.62
C THR A 7 -3.10 -6.54 -11.25
N LYS A 8 -3.10 -7.10 -12.47
CA LYS A 8 -1.86 -7.38 -13.21
C LYS A 8 -1.04 -6.10 -13.44
N LYS A 9 -1.67 -5.03 -13.93
CA LYS A 9 -0.99 -3.73 -14.15
C LYS A 9 -0.46 -3.12 -12.85
N LEU A 10 -1.21 -3.24 -11.75
CA LEU A 10 -0.80 -2.73 -10.44
C LEU A 10 0.50 -3.39 -9.98
N ILE A 11 0.56 -4.72 -10.07
CA ILE A 11 1.73 -5.51 -9.68
C ILE A 11 2.90 -5.26 -10.60
N ASP A 12 2.68 -5.30 -11.92
CA ASP A 12 3.72 -5.06 -12.91
C ASP A 12 4.34 -3.68 -12.72
N THR A 13 3.52 -2.66 -12.44
CA THR A 13 3.97 -1.29 -12.16
C THR A 13 4.85 -1.25 -10.90
N ALA A 14 4.36 -1.77 -9.77
CA ALA A 14 5.09 -1.76 -8.50
C ALA A 14 6.40 -2.55 -8.61
N TYR A 15 6.35 -3.73 -9.22
CA TYR A 15 7.51 -4.59 -9.43
C TYR A 15 8.55 -3.95 -10.34
N GLN A 16 8.13 -3.27 -11.41
CA GLN A 16 9.05 -2.53 -12.29
C GLN A 16 9.77 -1.41 -11.52
N GLN A 17 9.06 -0.64 -10.69
CA GLN A 17 9.71 0.39 -9.86
C GLN A 17 10.71 -0.24 -8.89
N TYR A 18 10.34 -1.35 -8.24
CA TYR A 18 11.26 -2.07 -7.37
C TYR A 18 12.52 -2.52 -8.13
N GLN A 19 12.40 -3.17 -9.29
CA GLN A 19 13.58 -3.63 -10.03
C GLN A 19 14.50 -2.49 -10.47
N LEU A 20 13.94 -1.34 -10.82
CA LEU A 20 14.70 -0.18 -11.26
C LEU A 20 15.43 0.55 -10.12
N TYR A 21 14.86 0.56 -8.91
CA TYR A 21 15.26 1.47 -7.84
C TYR A 21 15.65 0.79 -6.52
N LYS A 22 15.55 -0.54 -6.40
CA LYS A 22 15.85 -1.29 -5.15
C LYS A 22 17.28 -1.15 -4.59
N SER A 23 18.19 -0.57 -5.35
CA SER A 23 19.58 -0.36 -4.93
C SER A 23 19.95 1.13 -4.87
N MET A 24 18.95 2.01 -4.96
CA MET A 24 19.11 3.47 -4.94
C MET A 24 18.50 4.04 -3.66
N ASP A 25 19.05 5.15 -3.21
CA ASP A 25 18.50 5.99 -2.15
C ASP A 25 17.67 7.12 -2.76
N GLU A 26 16.73 7.73 -2.04
CA GLU A 26 15.87 8.79 -2.55
C GLU A 26 16.60 10.11 -2.85
N ALA A 27 17.85 10.25 -2.42
CA ALA A 27 18.78 11.28 -2.86
C ALA A 27 19.51 10.93 -4.19
N ASP A 28 19.44 9.68 -4.65
CA ASP A 28 19.98 9.28 -5.96
C ASP A 28 19.24 10.02 -7.07
N ASP A 29 20.01 10.63 -7.96
CA ASP A 29 19.56 11.42 -9.10
C ASP A 29 18.43 10.77 -9.92
N LYS A 30 18.53 9.46 -10.17
CA LYS A 30 17.56 8.72 -10.98
C LYS A 30 16.27 8.48 -10.20
N LEU A 31 16.37 8.06 -8.95
CA LEU A 31 15.21 7.84 -8.10
C LEU A 31 14.52 9.17 -7.74
N PHE A 32 15.28 10.22 -7.43
CA PHE A 32 14.76 11.57 -7.19
C PHE A 32 13.87 12.05 -8.35
N ARG A 33 14.38 11.96 -9.60
CA ARG A 33 13.61 12.34 -10.80
C ARG A 33 12.35 11.49 -10.96
N GLN A 34 12.43 10.19 -10.65
CA GLN A 34 11.28 9.31 -10.69
C GLN A 34 10.25 9.65 -9.60
N ILE A 35 10.68 9.98 -8.38
CA ILE A 35 9.79 10.38 -7.29
C ILE A 35 9.05 11.65 -7.70
N ARG A 36 9.74 12.67 -8.23
CA ARG A 36 9.09 13.86 -8.78
C ARG A 36 8.02 13.51 -9.81
N LYS A 37 8.31 12.57 -10.72
CA LYS A 37 7.33 12.10 -11.70
C LYS A 37 6.10 11.45 -11.05
N TYR A 38 6.23 10.76 -9.92
CA TYR A 38 5.07 10.22 -9.21
C TYR A 38 4.10 11.32 -8.79
N TYR A 39 4.63 12.44 -8.29
CA TYR A 39 3.84 13.61 -7.88
C TYR A 39 3.20 14.30 -9.09
N GLU A 40 3.98 14.56 -10.14
CA GLU A 40 3.52 15.25 -11.36
C GLU A 40 2.39 14.48 -12.04
N ASP A 41 2.51 13.15 -12.19
CA ASP A 41 1.47 12.31 -12.80
C ASP A 41 0.16 12.29 -11.97
N LEU A 42 0.21 12.64 -10.68
CA LEU A 42 -0.94 12.72 -9.76
C LEU A 42 -1.47 14.16 -9.60
N ASP A 43 -0.91 15.12 -10.31
CA ASP A 43 -1.16 16.55 -10.14
C ASP A 43 -0.90 17.04 -8.68
N PHE A 44 0.06 16.44 -8.00
CA PHE A 44 0.52 16.86 -6.67
C PHE A 44 1.77 17.72 -6.76
N ASN A 45 1.91 18.66 -5.82
CA ASN A 45 3.09 19.51 -5.75
C ASN A 45 4.29 18.72 -5.17
N PHE A 46 5.38 18.65 -5.93
CA PHE A 46 6.63 18.06 -5.47
C PHE A 46 7.52 19.13 -4.82
N THR A 47 7.86 18.92 -3.55
CA THR A 47 8.77 19.81 -2.81
C THR A 47 10.14 19.18 -2.62
N SER A 48 10.19 17.90 -2.20
CA SER A 48 11.41 17.17 -1.86
C SER A 48 11.13 15.67 -1.81
N SER A 49 12.13 14.83 -2.08
CA SER A 49 12.09 13.40 -1.82
C SER A 49 12.75 12.99 -0.51
N VAL A 50 13.62 13.85 0.05
CA VAL A 50 14.48 13.54 1.22
C VAL A 50 13.97 14.13 2.53
N THR A 51 13.10 15.14 2.48
CA THR A 51 12.51 15.77 3.67
C THR A 51 11.03 15.46 3.83
N GLU A 52 10.39 14.90 2.80
CA GLU A 52 8.96 14.60 2.79
C GLU A 52 8.73 13.14 2.40
N PRO A 53 7.94 12.36 3.17
CA PRO A 53 7.69 10.97 2.86
C PRO A 53 6.82 10.83 1.60
N TRP A 54 7.33 10.12 0.60
CA TRP A 54 6.64 9.90 -0.68
C TRP A 54 5.93 8.53 -0.77
N SER A 55 5.90 7.76 0.31
CA SER A 55 5.32 6.40 0.36
C SER A 55 3.85 6.36 -0.06
N ALA A 56 3.01 7.30 0.38
CA ALA A 56 1.59 7.35 0.00
C ALA A 56 1.39 7.77 -1.46
N VAL A 57 2.29 8.61 -1.97
CA VAL A 57 2.31 9.04 -3.36
C VAL A 57 2.65 7.88 -4.27
N PHE A 58 3.63 7.05 -3.88
CA PHE A 58 3.97 5.83 -4.61
C PHE A 58 2.77 4.88 -4.75
N ILE A 59 2.03 4.63 -3.67
CA ILE A 59 0.83 3.77 -3.70
C ILE A 59 -0.24 4.39 -4.60
N SER A 60 -0.53 5.69 -4.40
CA SER A 60 -1.48 6.43 -5.23
C SER A 60 -1.11 6.37 -6.72
N TRP A 61 0.17 6.53 -7.04
CA TRP A 61 0.68 6.53 -8.41
C TRP A 61 0.58 5.13 -9.04
N CYS A 62 0.93 4.07 -8.31
CA CYS A 62 0.78 2.70 -8.81
C CYS A 62 -0.70 2.37 -9.13
N VAL A 63 -1.62 2.78 -8.25
CA VAL A 63 -3.08 2.61 -8.44
C VAL A 63 -3.59 3.42 -9.64
N LEU A 64 -3.10 4.65 -9.82
CA LEU A 64 -3.40 5.48 -11.00
C LEU A 64 -2.90 4.79 -12.28
N LYS A 65 -1.65 4.34 -12.33
CA LYS A 65 -1.06 3.68 -13.51
C LYS A 65 -1.74 2.34 -13.85
N ALA A 66 -2.29 1.66 -12.85
CA ALA A 66 -3.09 0.46 -13.06
C ALA A 66 -4.44 0.75 -13.74
N GLY A 67 -4.91 2.01 -13.70
CA GLY A 67 -6.11 2.50 -14.40
C GLY A 67 -7.29 2.85 -13.50
N ALA A 68 -7.04 3.09 -12.20
CA ALA A 68 -8.06 3.65 -11.32
C ALA A 68 -8.13 5.18 -11.50
N ASN A 69 -9.31 5.75 -11.24
CA ASN A 69 -9.51 7.20 -11.25
C ASN A 69 -9.97 7.73 -9.88
N ALA A 70 -10.10 9.05 -9.75
CA ALA A 70 -10.41 9.72 -8.48
C ALA A 70 -11.81 9.40 -7.91
N THR A 71 -12.72 8.85 -8.71
CA THR A 71 -14.03 8.36 -8.24
C THR A 71 -13.91 6.97 -7.61
N GLU A 72 -12.88 6.21 -7.97
CA GLU A 72 -12.67 4.83 -7.52
C GLU A 72 -11.71 4.78 -6.32
N PHE A 73 -10.61 5.54 -6.37
CA PHE A 73 -9.58 5.56 -5.34
C PHE A 73 -9.32 6.99 -4.83
N LYS A 74 -9.10 7.13 -3.51
CA LYS A 74 -8.77 8.41 -2.90
C LYS A 74 -7.27 8.68 -2.97
N PHE A 75 -6.77 9.17 -4.11
CA PHE A 75 -5.37 9.57 -4.21
C PHE A 75 -4.99 10.61 -3.14
N SER A 76 -3.84 10.42 -2.49
CA SER A 76 -3.43 11.26 -1.37
C SER A 76 -1.94 11.17 -1.08
N LEU A 77 -1.40 12.26 -0.49
CA LEU A 77 -0.09 12.32 0.14
C LEU A 77 -0.03 11.58 1.49
N ALA A 78 -1.16 11.09 2.02
CA ALA A 78 -1.23 10.41 3.31
C ALA A 78 -1.97 9.07 3.23
N HIS A 79 -1.33 8.00 3.72
CA HIS A 79 -1.88 6.63 3.72
C HIS A 79 -3.24 6.54 4.42
N SER A 80 -3.38 7.21 5.58
CA SER A 80 -4.60 7.23 6.38
C SER A 80 -5.83 7.70 5.60
N LYS A 81 -5.65 8.57 4.59
CA LYS A 81 -6.77 9.16 3.84
C LYS A 81 -7.43 8.15 2.90
N PHE A 82 -6.65 7.38 2.15
CA PHE A 82 -7.23 6.35 1.29
C PHE A 82 -7.73 5.14 2.07
N VAL A 83 -7.10 4.80 3.20
CA VAL A 83 -7.60 3.73 4.07
C VAL A 83 -8.91 4.11 4.72
N HIS A 84 -9.00 5.30 5.29
CA HIS A 84 -10.26 5.79 5.84
C HIS A 84 -11.37 5.74 4.79
N LYS A 85 -11.13 6.24 3.57
CA LYS A 85 -12.11 6.16 2.47
C LYS A 85 -12.47 4.71 2.11
N ALA A 86 -11.51 3.81 2.05
CA ALA A 86 -11.77 2.40 1.76
C ALA A 86 -12.63 1.74 2.86
N ILE A 87 -12.39 2.06 4.13
CA ILE A 87 -13.23 1.58 5.25
C ILE A 87 -14.66 2.13 5.13
N GLN A 88 -14.82 3.41 4.79
CA GLN A 88 -16.14 4.00 4.56
C GLN A 88 -16.86 3.32 3.38
N ASN A 89 -16.15 2.98 2.31
CA ASN A 89 -16.70 2.21 1.19
C ASN A 89 -17.22 0.82 1.63
N THR A 90 -16.54 0.16 2.58
CA THR A 90 -17.01 -1.11 3.15
C THR A 90 -18.30 -0.95 3.92
N ILE A 91 -18.38 0.06 4.81
CA ILE A 91 -19.57 0.36 5.63
C ILE A 91 -20.77 0.70 4.75
N GLN A 92 -20.55 1.49 3.70
CA GLN A 92 -21.58 1.93 2.76
C GLN A 92 -21.87 0.88 1.67
N ASN A 93 -21.08 -0.20 1.62
CA ASN A 93 -21.10 -1.20 0.57
C ASN A 93 -20.95 -0.62 -0.86
N THR A 94 -20.10 0.37 -1.03
CA THR A 94 -19.83 1.05 -2.31
C THR A 94 -18.39 0.84 -2.78
N GLY A 95 -18.09 1.28 -4.00
CA GLY A 95 -16.72 1.35 -4.52
C GLY A 95 -16.06 -0.02 -4.79
N VAL A 96 -14.88 0.07 -5.42
CA VAL A 96 -14.07 -1.10 -5.82
C VAL A 96 -12.81 -1.27 -4.97
N PHE A 97 -12.59 -0.39 -3.99
CA PHE A 97 -11.56 -0.50 -2.96
C PHE A 97 -12.23 -0.47 -1.59
N LYS A 98 -12.11 -1.56 -0.84
CA LYS A 98 -12.83 -1.79 0.42
C LYS A 98 -11.85 -2.10 1.55
N GLY A 99 -11.92 -1.33 2.63
CA GLY A 99 -11.14 -1.58 3.84
C GLY A 99 -11.70 -2.77 4.60
N ARG A 100 -10.85 -3.75 4.91
CA ARG A 100 -11.19 -5.00 5.60
C ARG A 100 -10.40 -5.12 6.90
N ARG A 101 -11.02 -5.77 7.88
CA ARG A 101 -10.36 -6.15 9.13
C ARG A 101 -9.41 -7.33 8.89
N LEU A 102 -8.36 -7.41 9.71
CA LEU A 102 -7.31 -8.41 9.55
C LEU A 102 -7.76 -9.84 9.91
N ASP A 103 -8.78 -9.94 10.75
CA ASP A 103 -9.36 -11.18 11.29
C ASP A 103 -10.60 -11.66 10.53
N GLU A 104 -11.04 -10.90 9.51
CA GLU A 104 -12.23 -11.21 8.71
C GLU A 104 -11.92 -11.48 7.23
N TYR A 105 -10.71 -11.15 6.78
CA TYR A 105 -10.36 -11.16 5.37
C TYR A 105 -8.99 -11.77 5.10
N HIS A 106 -8.94 -12.73 4.19
CA HIS A 106 -7.70 -13.32 3.70
C HIS A 106 -7.11 -12.44 2.59
N PRO A 107 -5.92 -11.85 2.79
CA PRO A 107 -5.29 -11.00 1.78
C PRO A 107 -4.97 -11.78 0.51
N LYS A 108 -5.11 -11.13 -0.64
CA LYS A 108 -4.80 -11.65 -1.96
C LYS A 108 -3.87 -10.72 -2.73
N ILE A 109 -3.32 -11.26 -3.81
CA ILE A 109 -2.53 -10.51 -4.78
C ILE A 109 -3.33 -9.28 -5.27
N GLY A 110 -2.69 -8.10 -5.24
CA GLY A 110 -3.30 -6.83 -5.63
C GLY A 110 -3.93 -6.01 -4.50
N ASP A 111 -4.04 -6.56 -3.30
CA ASP A 111 -4.48 -5.80 -2.13
C ASP A 111 -3.40 -4.85 -1.62
N ILE A 112 -3.80 -3.89 -0.77
CA ILE A 112 -2.88 -2.95 -0.12
C ILE A 112 -2.94 -3.16 1.39
N ILE A 113 -1.81 -3.45 2.01
CA ILE A 113 -1.71 -3.71 3.45
C ILE A 113 -1.37 -2.41 4.16
N GLN A 114 -2.09 -2.08 5.24
CA GLN A 114 -1.85 -0.92 6.10
C GLN A 114 -1.17 -1.35 7.40
N ASN A 115 -0.14 -0.64 7.83
CA ASN A 115 0.45 -0.77 9.16
C ASN A 115 0.73 0.58 9.82
N ASN A 116 0.89 0.55 11.13
CA ASN A 116 1.36 1.69 11.91
C ASN A 116 2.79 2.08 11.52
N ARG A 117 3.21 3.29 11.86
CA ARG A 117 4.60 3.75 11.73
C ARG A 117 4.95 4.62 12.94
N GLY A 118 6.22 4.66 13.31
CA GLY A 118 6.69 5.51 14.43
C GLY A 118 6.27 5.01 15.80
N ASN A 119 6.19 3.69 16.00
CA ASN A 119 5.76 3.05 17.26
C ASN A 119 4.33 3.41 17.69
N SER A 120 3.48 3.76 16.71
CA SER A 120 2.04 3.93 16.94
C SER A 120 1.33 2.57 16.98
N GLU A 121 0.16 2.52 17.59
CA GLU A 121 -0.66 1.31 17.77
C GLU A 121 -2.13 1.56 17.41
N PHE A 122 -2.40 2.32 16.35
CA PHE A 122 -3.75 2.53 15.83
C PHE A 122 -4.32 1.20 15.30
N ASP A 123 -5.63 1.01 15.49
CA ASP A 123 -6.35 -0.17 15.01
C ASP A 123 -7.35 0.19 13.90
N TYR A 124 -8.07 -0.82 13.41
CA TYR A 124 -9.09 -0.64 12.38
C TYR A 124 -10.20 0.35 12.80
N ASN A 125 -10.63 0.32 14.08
CA ASN A 125 -11.68 1.22 14.56
C ASN A 125 -11.20 2.67 14.59
N TYR A 126 -9.95 2.90 15.00
CA TYR A 126 -9.34 4.22 14.92
C TYR A 126 -9.29 4.71 13.48
N ALA A 127 -8.82 3.87 12.54
CA ALA A 127 -8.77 4.19 11.11
C ALA A 127 -10.15 4.41 10.48
N ARG A 128 -11.18 3.74 10.99
CA ARG A 128 -12.58 3.95 10.62
C ARG A 128 -13.03 5.37 10.97
N ASP A 129 -12.70 5.84 12.16
CA ASP A 129 -13.23 7.10 12.70
C ASP A 129 -12.32 8.31 12.40
N HIS A 130 -11.05 8.07 12.07
CA HIS A 130 -10.04 9.12 11.85
C HIS A 130 -9.42 9.00 10.46
N SER A 131 -9.25 10.15 9.80
CA SER A 131 -8.60 10.21 8.48
C SER A 131 -7.14 10.70 8.52
N GLY A 132 -6.60 10.99 9.70
CA GLY A 132 -5.24 11.48 9.91
C GLY A 132 -4.55 10.73 11.03
N TYR A 133 -3.52 9.95 10.70
CA TYR A 133 -2.66 9.25 11.65
C TYR A 133 -1.42 8.71 10.93
N GLN A 134 -0.34 8.52 11.70
CA GLN A 134 0.92 8.02 11.17
C GLN A 134 0.77 6.54 10.78
N SER A 135 1.02 6.25 9.51
CA SER A 135 0.85 4.91 8.95
C SER A 135 1.68 4.73 7.68
N HIS A 136 1.73 3.50 7.20
CA HIS A 136 2.38 3.11 5.95
C HIS A 136 1.54 2.06 5.23
N SER A 137 1.64 2.00 3.90
CA SER A 137 1.01 0.95 3.11
C SER A 137 1.94 0.39 2.04
N ALA A 138 1.71 -0.86 1.68
CA ALA A 138 2.43 -1.56 0.61
C ALA A 138 1.48 -2.48 -0.19
N ILE A 139 1.77 -2.68 -1.47
CA ILE A 139 0.95 -3.47 -2.40
C ILE A 139 1.38 -4.93 -2.35
N VAL A 140 0.44 -5.87 -2.18
CA VAL A 140 0.68 -7.31 -2.27
C VAL A 140 0.94 -7.71 -3.71
N ILE A 141 2.13 -8.24 -3.99
CA ILE A 141 2.55 -8.71 -5.31
C ILE A 141 2.58 -10.23 -5.44
N GLU A 142 2.69 -10.93 -4.32
CA GLU A 142 2.79 -12.39 -4.27
C GLU A 142 2.09 -12.90 -3.00
N VAL A 143 1.46 -14.06 -3.13
CA VAL A 143 1.04 -14.91 -2.01
C VAL A 143 1.79 -16.22 -2.19
N GLY A 144 2.62 -16.59 -1.22
CA GLY A 144 3.47 -17.77 -1.30
C GLY A 144 3.40 -18.62 -0.03
N GLU A 145 4.11 -19.73 -0.05
CA GLU A 145 4.23 -20.65 1.07
C GLU A 145 5.63 -21.26 1.09
N ASP A 146 6.25 -21.26 2.27
CA ASP A 146 7.54 -21.90 2.51
C ASP A 146 7.47 -22.81 3.76
N HIS A 147 8.61 -23.33 4.21
CA HIS A 147 8.70 -24.18 5.40
C HIS A 147 8.24 -23.52 6.72
N LYS A 148 8.07 -22.19 6.77
CA LYS A 148 7.55 -21.43 7.92
C LYS A 148 6.07 -21.09 7.77
N GLY A 149 5.43 -21.52 6.69
CA GLY A 149 4.02 -21.28 6.39
C GLY A 149 3.79 -20.21 5.32
N LYS A 150 2.55 -19.76 5.22
CA LYS A 150 2.12 -18.81 4.18
C LYS A 150 2.66 -17.40 4.44
N TYR A 151 2.97 -16.70 3.35
CA TYR A 151 3.47 -15.34 3.39
C TYR A 151 2.92 -14.52 2.23
N LEU A 152 3.03 -13.20 2.37
CA LEU A 152 2.85 -12.22 1.30
C LEU A 152 4.18 -11.56 1.01
N LEU A 153 4.45 -11.24 -0.26
CA LEU A 153 5.44 -10.22 -0.61
C LEU A 153 4.71 -8.93 -0.97
N THR A 154 5.18 -7.83 -0.38
CA THR A 154 4.62 -6.51 -0.63
C THR A 154 5.69 -5.56 -1.15
N ILE A 155 5.32 -4.63 -2.04
CA ILE A 155 6.18 -3.54 -2.49
C ILE A 155 5.61 -2.19 -2.03
N GLY A 156 6.47 -1.37 -1.43
CA GLY A 156 6.17 -0.01 -1.02
C GLY A 156 7.28 0.97 -1.39
N GLY A 157 6.94 2.26 -1.44
CA GLY A 157 7.87 3.37 -1.64
C GLY A 157 8.30 4.00 -0.32
N ASN A 158 9.37 4.80 -0.32
CA ASN A 158 10.02 5.39 0.87
C ASN A 158 10.20 4.38 2.02
N GLU A 159 10.52 3.14 1.66
CA GLU A 159 10.84 2.08 2.60
C GLU A 159 12.35 1.98 2.74
N SER A 160 12.88 2.47 3.86
CA SER A 160 14.33 2.74 3.97
C SER A 160 14.79 3.59 2.79
N ASP A 161 14.06 4.70 2.58
CA ASP A 161 14.39 5.77 1.64
C ASP A 161 14.44 5.31 0.17
N SER A 162 13.64 4.29 -0.17
CA SER A 162 13.62 3.74 -1.53
C SER A 162 12.36 2.91 -1.84
N VAL A 163 12.31 2.28 -3.01
CA VAL A 163 11.32 1.25 -3.34
C VAL A 163 11.84 -0.09 -2.83
N ARG A 164 11.13 -0.73 -1.91
CA ARG A 164 11.55 -2.02 -1.32
C ARG A 164 10.42 -3.03 -1.31
N MET A 165 10.86 -4.28 -1.22
CA MET A 165 10.02 -5.43 -1.00
C MET A 165 10.12 -5.86 0.47
N LYS A 166 8.99 -6.26 1.05
CA LYS A 166 8.92 -6.85 2.39
C LYS A 166 8.08 -8.12 2.38
N GLU A 167 8.44 -9.02 3.28
CA GLU A 167 7.66 -10.21 3.58
C GLU A 167 6.70 -9.92 4.75
N ILE A 168 5.47 -10.41 4.63
CA ILE A 168 4.47 -10.40 5.70
C ILE A 168 3.99 -11.83 5.93
N ARG A 169 4.11 -12.32 7.16
CA ARG A 169 3.70 -13.69 7.50
C ARG A 169 2.21 -13.77 7.76
N LEU A 170 1.62 -14.88 7.33
CA LEU A 170 0.25 -15.23 7.64
C LEU A 170 0.22 -16.26 8.77
N ASP A 171 -0.86 -16.29 9.54
CA ASP A 171 -1.11 -17.34 10.51
C ASP A 171 -1.61 -18.63 9.83
N ARG A 172 -1.84 -19.68 10.62
CA ARG A 172 -2.32 -20.98 10.11
C ARG A 172 -3.70 -20.92 9.45
N ASN A 173 -4.50 -19.89 9.75
CA ASN A 173 -5.81 -19.67 9.15
C ASN A 173 -5.72 -18.83 7.86
N GLY A 174 -4.56 -18.25 7.56
CA GLY A 174 -4.33 -17.40 6.39
C GLY A 174 -4.59 -15.90 6.64
N PHE A 175 -4.75 -15.48 7.90
CA PHE A 175 -4.85 -14.06 8.26
C PHE A 175 -3.46 -13.47 8.47
N ILE A 176 -3.32 -12.14 8.39
CA ILE A 176 -2.05 -11.49 8.65
C ILE A 176 -1.63 -11.75 10.10
N LYS A 177 -0.45 -12.35 10.29
CA LYS A 177 0.13 -12.53 11.61
C LYS A 177 0.54 -11.17 12.16
N GLN A 178 -0.09 -10.77 13.26
CA GLN A 178 0.21 -9.50 13.90
C GLN A 178 1.66 -9.46 14.46
N ARG A 179 2.17 -8.25 14.65
CA ARG A 179 3.50 -7.97 15.22
C ARG A 179 3.41 -6.86 16.27
N ASP A 180 4.35 -6.85 17.21
CA ASP A 180 4.34 -5.91 18.33
C ASP A 180 4.74 -4.48 17.91
N ILE A 181 5.78 -4.36 17.08
CA ILE A 181 6.25 -3.05 16.61
C ILE A 181 5.50 -2.68 15.33
N ASN A 182 4.86 -1.51 15.34
CA ASN A 182 4.12 -0.97 14.21
C ASN A 182 3.08 -1.98 13.67
N PRO A 183 2.08 -2.38 14.49
CA PRO A 183 1.12 -3.41 14.14
C PRO A 183 0.35 -3.08 12.85
N TYR A 184 -0.10 -4.12 12.16
CA TYR A 184 -1.00 -4.01 11.01
C TYR A 184 -2.36 -3.47 11.44
N ILE A 185 -3.00 -2.68 10.59
CA ILE A 185 -4.25 -1.97 10.87
C ILE A 185 -5.41 -2.57 10.08
N SER A 186 -5.23 -2.71 8.76
CA SER A 186 -6.29 -3.07 7.82
C SER A 186 -5.73 -3.58 6.50
N ILE A 187 -6.59 -4.17 5.68
CA ILE A 187 -6.31 -4.53 4.29
C ILE A 187 -7.25 -3.72 3.40
N ILE A 188 -6.76 -3.03 2.38
CA ILE A 188 -7.63 -2.54 1.30
C ILE A 188 -7.76 -3.68 0.29
N GLU A 189 -8.93 -4.30 0.28
CA GLU A 189 -9.32 -5.23 -0.75
C GLU A 189 -9.50 -4.50 -2.08
N ASN A 190 -8.83 -5.02 -3.11
CA ASN A 190 -9.02 -4.60 -4.48
C ASN A 190 -10.06 -5.50 -5.19
N LEU A 191 -11.13 -4.87 -5.69
CA LEU A 191 -12.22 -5.52 -6.44
C LEU A 191 -12.25 -5.12 -7.93
N LYS A 192 -11.27 -4.34 -8.40
CA LYS A 192 -11.22 -3.80 -9.76
C LYS A 192 -10.56 -4.76 -10.76
#